data_AF-H1PPQ3-F1
#
_entry.id   AF-H1PPQ3-F1
#
_cell.length_a   1.000
_cell.length_b   1.000
_cell.length_c   1.000
_cell.angle_alpha   90.00
_cell.angle_beta   90.00
_cell.angle_gamma   90.00
#
_symmetry.space_group_name_H-M   'P 1'
#
loop_
_entity.id
_entity.type
_entity.pdbx_description
1 polymer ?
#
loop_
_entity_poly.entity_id
_entity_poly.type
_entity_poly.pdbx_seq_one_letter_code
_entity_poly.pdbx_strand_id
1 'polypeptide(L)'
;MIIQIAAAITATLGFGILFGLNRRKLFFAGISGGIGWFFYLISLKVNLSEAIAFLAASLSMTIYSEVMARKLKSPAITFLIGGFIPLVPGSGVYYTMYGLIKNDMQMTVQKGIQTFIVAGAIAVGILLGSTICQIYFSKKKRTQ
;
A
#
# COMPACT_ATOMS: atom_id res chain seq x y z
N MET A 1 -4.65 -6.41 -16.01
CA MET A 1 -5.21 -6.24 -14.64
C MET A 1 -5.13 -7.51 -13.82
N ILE A 2 -5.78 -8.61 -14.22
CA ILE A 2 -5.82 -9.85 -13.42
C ILE A 2 -4.41 -10.39 -13.15
N ILE A 3 -3.54 -10.45 -14.16
CA ILE A 3 -2.15 -10.89 -14.03
C ILE A 3 -1.38 -10.01 -13.02
N GLN A 4 -1.58 -8.69 -13.07
CA GLN A 4 -0.88 -7.76 -12.16
C GLN A 4 -1.37 -7.90 -10.71
N ILE A 5 -2.67 -8.12 -10.51
CA ILE A 5 -3.23 -8.38 -9.18
C ILE A 5 -2.71 -9.72 -8.63
N ALA A 6 -2.69 -10.76 -9.47
CA ALA A 6 -2.11 -12.06 -9.10
C ALA A 6 -0.63 -11.93 -8.74
N ALA A 7 0.15 -11.18 -9.54
CA ALA A 7 1.55 -10.90 -9.26
C ALA A 7 1.73 -10.13 -7.94
N ALA A 8 0.89 -9.14 -7.64
CA ALA A 8 0.90 -8.42 -6.38
C ALA A 8 0.63 -9.36 -5.19
N ILE A 9 -0.39 -10.22 -5.30
CA ILE A 9 -0.69 -11.24 -4.27
C ILE A 9 0.51 -12.17 -4.08
N THR A 10 1.09 -12.69 -5.15
CA THR A 10 2.24 -13.60 -5.08
C THR A 10 3.47 -12.93 -4.48
N ALA A 11 3.75 -11.67 -4.87
CA ALA A 11 4.84 -10.89 -4.27
C ALA A 11 4.63 -10.71 -2.77
N THR A 12 3.42 -10.30 -2.37
CA THR A 12 3.04 -10.14 -0.96
C THR A 12 3.14 -11.45 -0.17
N LEU A 13 2.74 -12.58 -0.76
CA LEU A 13 2.92 -13.90 -0.16
C LEU A 13 4.41 -14.25 -0.02
N GLY A 14 5.23 -14.00 -1.03
CA GLY A 14 6.68 -14.23 -0.98
C GLY A 14 7.32 -13.46 0.16
N PHE A 15 7.04 -12.16 0.26
CA PHE A 15 7.50 -11.35 1.39
C PHE A 15 6.92 -11.80 2.73
N GLY A 16 5.67 -12.26 2.75
CA GLY A 16 5.10 -12.79 3.97
C GLY A 16 5.79 -14.07 4.47
N ILE A 17 6.27 -14.92 3.56
CA ILE A 17 7.10 -16.08 3.92
C ILE A 17 8.45 -15.61 4.45
N LEU A 18 9.10 -14.64 3.79
CA LEU A 18 10.37 -14.06 4.23
C LEU A 18 10.30 -13.46 5.63
N PHE A 19 9.17 -12.83 5.98
CA PHE A 19 8.93 -12.29 7.32
C PHE A 19 8.37 -13.32 8.33
N GLY A 20 8.33 -14.61 7.96
CA GLY A 20 7.94 -15.70 8.87
C GLY A 20 6.47 -15.69 9.28
N LEU A 21 5.55 -15.22 8.42
CA LEU A 21 4.13 -15.26 8.75
C LEU A 21 3.58 -16.70 8.82
N ASN A 22 2.82 -17.00 9.88
CA ASN A 22 2.05 -18.24 9.98
C ASN A 22 1.11 -18.41 8.78
N ARG A 23 0.94 -19.65 8.30
CA ARG A 23 0.15 -20.01 7.09
C ARG A 23 -1.21 -19.32 7.01
N ARG A 24 -1.94 -19.25 8.13
CA ARG A 24 -3.26 -18.58 8.17
C ARG A 24 -3.14 -17.08 7.91
N LYS A 25 -2.17 -16.39 8.53
CA LYS A 25 -1.97 -14.94 8.38
C LYS A 25 -1.39 -14.61 7.00
N LEU A 26 -0.56 -15.49 6.47
CA LEU A 26 0.05 -15.38 5.15
C LEU A 26 -1.01 -15.21 4.05
N PHE A 27 -2.06 -16.04 4.07
CA PHE A 27 -3.14 -15.94 3.09
C PHE A 27 -3.84 -14.58 3.12
N PHE A 28 -4.19 -14.08 4.31
CA PHE A 28 -4.82 -12.77 4.45
C PHE A 28 -3.86 -11.62 4.11
N ALA A 29 -2.55 -11.78 4.37
CA ALA A 29 -1.56 -10.80 3.91
C ALA A 29 -1.51 -10.76 2.39
N GLY A 30 -1.50 -11.91 1.69
CA GLY A 30 -1.57 -11.96 0.22
C GLY A 30 -2.76 -11.17 -0.35
N ILE A 31 -3.94 -11.33 0.25
CA ILE A 31 -5.15 -10.60 -0.17
C ILE A 31 -5.00 -9.08 0.01
N SER A 32 -4.30 -8.61 1.06
CA SER A 32 -4.11 -7.17 1.28
C SER A 32 -3.37 -6.50 0.11
N GLY A 33 -2.32 -7.15 -0.41
CA GLY A 33 -1.56 -6.68 -1.57
C GLY A 33 -2.41 -6.68 -2.84
N GLY A 34 -3.23 -7.71 -3.03
CA GLY A 34 -4.20 -7.76 -4.12
C GLY A 34 -5.23 -6.63 -4.07
N ILE A 35 -5.75 -6.31 -2.88
CA ILE A 35 -6.70 -5.21 -2.66
C ILE A 35 -6.05 -3.88 -3.00
N GLY A 36 -4.85 -3.60 -2.46
CA GLY A 36 -4.14 -2.35 -2.74
C GLY A 36 -3.92 -2.17 -4.25
N TRP A 37 -3.42 -3.21 -4.92
CA TRP A 37 -3.16 -3.15 -6.36
C TRP A 37 -4.44 -3.03 -7.19
N PHE A 38 -5.53 -3.69 -6.77
CA PHE A 38 -6.83 -3.58 -7.42
C PHE A 38 -7.37 -2.15 -7.39
N PHE A 39 -7.36 -1.49 -6.22
CA PHE A 39 -7.79 -0.10 -6.10
C PHE A 39 -6.90 0.85 -6.88
N TYR A 40 -5.58 0.63 -6.88
CA TYR A 40 -4.65 1.39 -7.71
C TYR A 40 -5.04 1.32 -9.20
N LEU A 41 -5.24 0.11 -9.74
CA LEU A 41 -5.58 -0.08 -11.16
C LEU A 41 -6.95 0.46 -11.54
N ILE A 42 -7.94 0.35 -10.65
CA ILE A 42 -9.27 0.93 -10.89
C ILE A 42 -9.19 2.45 -10.91
N SER A 43 -8.50 3.06 -9.96
CA SER A 43 -8.33 4.51 -9.93
C SER A 43 -7.69 5.03 -11.21
N LEU A 44 -6.65 4.35 -11.72
CA LEU A 44 -6.05 4.68 -13.01
C LEU A 44 -7.02 4.49 -14.19
N LYS A 45 -7.87 3.46 -14.17
CA LYS A 45 -8.88 3.25 -15.22
C LYS A 45 -9.92 4.35 -15.31
N VAL A 46 -10.21 5.04 -14.20
CA VAL A 46 -11.15 6.17 -14.16
C VAL A 46 -10.40 7.50 -14.41
N ASN A 47 -9.17 7.46 -14.94
CA ASN A 47 -8.33 8.62 -15.23
C ASN A 47 -8.03 9.51 -14.01
N LEU A 48 -7.98 8.92 -12.80
CA LEU A 48 -7.49 9.64 -11.63
C LEU A 48 -5.96 9.77 -11.71
N SER A 49 -5.44 10.82 -11.06
CA SER A 49 -3.99 11.01 -10.97
C SER A 49 -3.33 9.86 -10.20
N GLU A 50 -2.07 9.60 -10.51
CA GLU A 50 -1.30 8.53 -9.87
C GLU A 50 -1.25 8.69 -8.34
N ALA A 51 -1.11 9.93 -7.85
CA ALA A 51 -1.14 10.23 -6.42
C ALA A 51 -2.47 9.82 -5.77
N ILE A 52 -3.61 10.12 -6.40
CA ILE A 52 -4.93 9.74 -5.88
C ILE A 52 -5.11 8.21 -5.95
N ALA A 53 -4.59 7.56 -7.00
CA ALA A 53 -4.62 6.10 -7.11
C ALA A 53 -3.84 5.42 -5.97
N PHE A 54 -2.64 5.91 -5.65
CA PHE A 54 -1.86 5.42 -4.51
C PHE A 54 -2.50 5.73 -3.16
N LEU A 55 -3.17 6.87 -3.02
CA LEU A 55 -3.95 7.20 -1.82
C LEU A 55 -5.10 6.18 -1.64
N ALA A 56 -5.89 5.92 -2.68
CA ALA A 56 -7.00 4.97 -2.62
C ALA A 56 -6.52 3.53 -2.32
N ALA A 57 -5.40 3.13 -2.94
CA ALA A 57 -4.77 1.85 -2.71
C ALA A 57 -4.26 1.68 -1.27
N SER A 58 -3.51 2.66 -0.75
CA SER A 58 -2.98 2.62 0.62
C SER A 58 -4.09 2.71 1.67
N LEU A 59 -5.13 3.50 1.43
CA LEU A 59 -6.31 3.62 2.30
C LEU A 59 -7.07 2.30 2.41
N SER A 60 -7.44 1.71 1.27
CA SER A 60 -8.18 0.44 1.22
C SER A 60 -7.39 -0.72 1.83
N MET A 61 -6.09 -0.81 1.53
CA MET A 61 -5.18 -1.79 2.10
C MET A 61 -5.05 -1.63 3.62
N THR A 62 -4.96 -0.40 4.12
CA THR A 62 -4.85 -0.13 5.56
C THR A 62 -6.12 -0.51 6.29
N ILE A 63 -7.30 -0.13 5.76
CA ILE A 63 -8.60 -0.50 6.35
C ILE A 63 -8.74 -2.02 6.42
N TYR A 64 -8.42 -2.73 5.33
CA TYR A 64 -8.47 -4.19 5.31
C TYR A 64 -7.53 -4.81 6.37
N SER A 65 -6.29 -4.32 6.43
CA SER A 65 -5.27 -4.81 7.36
C SER A 65 -5.69 -4.61 8.82
N GLU A 66 -6.24 -3.44 9.14
CA GLU A 66 -6.79 -3.08 10.44
C GLU A 66 -7.98 -3.97 10.85
N VAL A 67 -8.86 -4.31 9.91
CA VAL A 67 -9.98 -5.23 10.18
C VAL A 67 -9.46 -6.65 10.45
N MET A 68 -8.53 -7.14 9.63
CA MET A 68 -7.97 -8.49 9.79
C MET A 68 -7.10 -8.62 11.04
N ALA A 69 -6.37 -7.57 11.42
CA ALA A 69 -5.63 -7.47 12.67
C ALA A 69 -6.49 -7.83 13.89
N ARG A 70 -7.69 -7.27 13.96
CA ARG A 70 -8.63 -7.51 15.07
C ARG A 70 -9.24 -8.90 15.01
N LYS A 71 -9.62 -9.36 13.81
CA LYS A 71 -10.19 -10.72 13.62
C LYS A 71 -9.18 -11.83 13.97
N LEU A 72 -7.91 -11.62 13.66
CA LEU A 72 -6.83 -12.61 13.84
C LEU A 72 -5.96 -12.33 15.07
N LYS A 73 -6.36 -11.38 15.93
CA LYS A 73 -5.62 -10.94 17.14
C LYS A 73 -4.12 -10.77 16.87
N SER A 74 -3.80 -10.03 15.81
CA SER A 74 -2.44 -9.82 15.33
C SER A 74 -2.19 -8.33 15.04
N PRO A 75 -0.95 -7.83 15.12
CA PRO A 75 -0.64 -6.45 14.74
C PRO A 75 -1.01 -6.15 13.28
N ALA A 76 -1.57 -4.97 12.98
CA ALA A 76 -1.96 -4.58 11.62
C ALA A 76 -0.81 -4.57 10.62
N ILE A 77 0.41 -4.26 11.10
CA ILE A 77 1.62 -4.27 10.28
C ILE A 77 1.87 -5.63 9.61
N THR A 78 1.41 -6.72 10.24
CA THR A 78 1.50 -8.10 9.71
C THR A 78 0.84 -8.22 8.32
N PHE A 79 -0.27 -7.53 8.11
CA PHE A 79 -1.01 -7.56 6.84
C PHE A 79 -0.63 -6.42 5.91
N LEU A 80 -0.13 -5.30 6.45
CA LEU A 80 0.31 -4.13 5.69
C LEU A 80 1.65 -4.37 4.97
N ILE A 81 2.64 -4.97 5.65
CA ILE A 81 4.04 -4.94 5.20
C ILE A 81 4.23 -5.59 3.83
N GLY A 82 3.59 -6.73 3.57
CA GLY A 82 3.73 -7.41 2.29
C GLY A 82 2.96 -6.73 1.15
N GLY A 83 1.89 -5.97 1.47
CA GLY A 83 1.14 -5.19 0.48
C GLY A 83 1.80 -3.86 0.15
N PHE A 84 2.58 -3.28 1.07
CA PHE A 84 3.35 -2.06 0.82
C PHE A 84 4.44 -2.21 -0.23
N ILE A 85 5.17 -3.32 -0.21
CA ILE A 85 6.36 -3.48 -1.03
C ILE A 85 6.09 -3.26 -2.53
N PRO A 86 5.04 -3.85 -3.14
CA PRO A 86 4.70 -3.53 -4.53
C PRO A 86 4.16 -2.09 -4.72
N LEU A 87 3.59 -1.48 -3.68
CA LEU A 87 2.97 -0.15 -3.73
C LEU A 87 3.96 1.01 -3.60
N VAL A 88 5.12 0.81 -3.00
CA VAL A 88 6.11 1.87 -2.77
C VAL A 88 6.71 2.29 -4.13
N PRO A 89 6.81 3.60 -4.43
CA PRO A 89 7.30 4.11 -5.73
C PRO A 89 8.82 3.99 -5.87
N GLY A 90 9.37 2.78 -5.81
CA GLY A 90 10.81 2.52 -5.89
C GLY A 90 11.41 2.94 -7.24
N SER A 91 10.66 2.77 -8.33
CA SER A 91 11.07 3.24 -9.66
C SER A 91 11.21 4.76 -9.71
N GLY A 92 10.31 5.50 -9.05
CA GLY A 92 10.38 6.96 -8.97
C GLY A 92 11.68 7.42 -8.31
N VAL A 93 12.02 6.84 -7.15
CA VAL A 93 13.29 7.11 -6.44
C VAL A 93 14.50 6.76 -7.32
N TYR A 94 14.46 5.59 -7.98
CA TYR A 94 15.53 5.17 -8.88
C TYR A 94 15.74 6.16 -10.02
N TYR A 95 14.69 6.61 -10.70
CA TYR A 95 14.80 7.54 -11.81
C TYR A 95 15.21 8.95 -11.37
N THR A 96 14.83 9.39 -10.17
CA THR A 96 15.34 10.63 -9.59
C THR A 96 16.86 10.56 -9.40
N MET A 97 17.36 9.47 -8.81
CA MET A 97 18.79 9.28 -8.59
C MET A 97 19.56 9.11 -9.91
N TYR A 98 18.95 8.41 -10.88
CA TYR A 98 19.50 8.24 -12.21
C TYR A 98 19.65 9.59 -12.94
N GLY A 99 18.64 10.46 -12.86
CA GLY A 99 18.72 11.82 -13.41
C GLY A 99 19.86 12.63 -12.78
N LEU A 100 20.03 12.55 -11.45
CA LEU A 100 21.13 13.21 -10.75
C LEU A 100 22.49 12.75 -11.25
N ILE A 101 22.69 11.43 -11.38
CA ILE A 101 23.96 10.85 -11.87
C ILE A 101 24.23 11.26 -13.32
N LYS A 102 23.18 11.39 -14.15
CA LYS A 102 23.28 11.84 -15.54
C LYS A 102 23.33 13.36 -15.70
N ASN A 103 23.31 14.12 -14.60
CA ASN A 103 23.22 15.57 -14.59
C ASN A 103 22.01 16.11 -15.39
N ASP A 104 20.94 15.31 -15.49
CA ASP A 104 19.67 15.69 -16.10
C ASP A 104 18.76 16.26 -15.01
N MET A 105 18.84 17.58 -14.84
CA MET A 105 18.07 18.29 -13.83
C MET A 105 16.57 18.28 -14.11
N GLN A 106 16.15 18.22 -15.37
CA GLN A 106 14.74 18.20 -15.73
C GLN A 106 14.09 16.88 -15.27
N MET A 107 14.72 15.74 -15.61
CA MET A 107 14.27 14.42 -15.16
C MET A 107 14.30 14.32 -13.63
N THR A 108 15.39 14.78 -13.01
CA THR A 108 15.58 14.74 -11.57
C THR A 108 14.44 15.42 -10.83
N VAL A 109 14.16 16.68 -11.17
CA VAL A 109 13.14 17.48 -10.48
C VAL A 109 11.75 16.92 -10.75
N GLN A 110 11.46 16.57 -12.00
CA GLN A 110 10.15 16.04 -12.37
C GLN A 110 9.84 14.71 -11.65
N LYS A 111 10.77 13.74 -11.70
CA LYS A 111 10.59 12.45 -11.02
C LYS A 111 10.66 12.59 -9.51
N GLY A 112 11.52 13.47 -8.99
CA GLY A 112 11.64 13.75 -7.57
C GLY A 112 10.34 14.26 -6.97
N ILE A 113 9.76 15.30 -7.59
CA ILE A 113 8.47 15.86 -7.15
C ILE A 113 7.35 14.84 -7.27
N GLN A 114 7.25 14.13 -8.41
CA GLN A 114 6.23 13.09 -8.61
C GLN A 114 6.31 12.01 -7.53
N THR A 115 7.51 11.51 -7.25
CA THR A 115 7.76 10.47 -6.24
C THR A 115 7.43 10.97 -4.84
N PHE A 116 7.81 12.21 -4.51
CA PHE A 116 7.52 12.82 -3.22
C PHE A 116 6.00 12.96 -2.98
N ILE A 117 5.26 13.44 -4.00
CA ILE A 117 3.80 13.55 -3.93
C ILE A 117 3.16 12.18 -3.73
N VAL A 118 3.60 11.15 -4.47
CA VAL A 118 3.09 9.79 -4.31
C VAL A 118 3.39 9.24 -2.91
N ALA A 119 4.61 9.42 -2.41
CA ALA A 119 4.97 8.97 -1.06
C ALA A 119 4.12 9.67 0.02
N GLY A 120 3.88 10.98 -0.14
CA GLY A 120 2.98 11.73 0.72
C GLY A 120 1.53 11.22 0.64
N ALA A 121 1.04 10.92 -0.55
CA ALA A 121 -0.29 10.38 -0.76
C ALA A 121 -0.49 9.01 -0.09
N ILE A 122 0.53 8.14 -0.18
CA ILE A 122 0.56 6.85 0.54
C ILE A 122 0.53 7.11 2.05
N ALA A 123 1.39 7.98 2.57
CA ALA A 123 1.44 8.30 4.01
C ALA A 123 0.07 8.78 4.52
N VAL A 124 -0.57 9.71 3.80
CA VAL A 124 -1.90 10.21 4.12
C VAL A 124 -2.96 9.11 4.08
N GLY A 125 -2.95 8.24 3.05
CA GLY A 125 -3.91 7.14 2.94
C GLY A 125 -3.83 6.16 4.12
N ILE A 126 -2.63 5.86 4.60
CA ILE A 126 -2.42 5.02 5.79
C ILE A 126 -2.94 5.70 7.05
N LEU A 127 -2.60 6.98 7.23
CA LEU A 127 -2.97 7.76 8.41
C LEU A 127 -4.50 7.86 8.52
N LEU A 128 -5.17 8.17 7.41
CA LEU A 128 -6.63 8.21 7.32
C LEU A 128 -7.24 6.84 7.59
N GLY A 129 -6.77 5.78 6.93
CA GLY A 129 -7.31 4.42 7.11
C GLY A 129 -7.18 3.93 8.54
N SER A 130 -6.04 4.19 9.17
CA SER A 130 -5.77 3.84 10.57
C SER A 130 -6.69 4.62 11.51
N THR A 131 -6.82 5.94 11.29
CA THR A 131 -7.66 6.83 12.12
C THR A 131 -9.14 6.45 12.03
N ILE A 132 -9.66 6.22 10.82
CA ILE A 132 -11.05 5.77 10.59
C ILE A 132 -11.32 4.47 11.35
N CYS A 133 -10.42 3.49 11.24
CA CYS A 133 -10.54 2.23 11.95
C CYS A 133 -10.48 2.43 13.46
N GLN A 134 -9.52 3.21 13.97
CA GLN A 134 -9.40 3.49 15.40
C GLN A 134 -10.69 4.10 15.97
N ILE A 135 -11.29 5.09 15.29
CA ILE A 135 -12.56 5.70 15.72
C ILE A 135 -13.69 4.67 15.73
N TYR A 136 -13.83 3.91 14.65
CA TYR A 136 -14.89 2.91 14.50
C TYR A 136 -14.81 1.83 15.60
N PHE A 137 -13.62 1.29 15.86
CA PHE A 137 -13.44 0.23 16.85
C PHE A 137 -13.37 0.73 18.29
N SER A 138 -12.91 1.95 18.54
CA SER A 138 -12.95 2.55 19.89
C SER A 138 -14.36 2.84 20.35
N LYS A 139 -15.26 3.27 19.44
CA LYS A 139 -16.69 3.42 19.75
C LYS A 139 -17.33 2.08 20.12
N LYS A 140 -17.02 1.00 19.39
CA LYS A 140 -17.56 -0.34 19.63
C LYS A 140 -17.18 -0.93 21.00
N LYS A 141 -15.98 -0.59 21.51
CA LYS A 141 -15.50 -1.02 22.83
C LYS A 141 -16.15 -0.26 23.99
N ARG A 142 -16.84 0.85 23.72
CA ARG A 142 -17.58 1.68 24.69
C ARG A 142 -19.08 1.35 24.75
N THR A 143 -19.58 0.52 23.82
CA THR A 143 -20.99 0.11 23.71
C THR A 143 -21.24 -1.35 24.07
N GLN A 144 -20.18 -2.11 24.39
CA GLN A 144 -20.24 -3.41 25.07
C GLN A 144 -19.80 -3.23 26.51
#